data_AF-F0X8Y1-F1
#
_entry.id   AF-F0X8Y1-F1
#
_cell.length_a   1.000
_cell.length_b   1.000
_cell.length_c   1.000
_cell.angle_alpha   90.00
_cell.angle_beta   90.00
_cell.angle_gamma   90.00
#
_symmetry.space_group_name_H-M   'P 1'
#
loop_
_entity.id
_entity.type
_entity.pdbx_description
1 polymer ?
#
loop_
_entity_poly.entity_id
_entity_poly.type
_entity_poly.pdbx_seq_one_letter_code
_entity_poly.pdbx_strand_id
1 'polypeptide(L)' 'MICRKCYARLPPRATNCRKRKCGHTNQLRPKKKLK' A
#
# COMPACT_ATOMS: atom_id res chain seq x y z
N MET A 1 -5.42 1.02 -0.84
CA MET A 1 -4.05 1.22 -1.37
C MET A 1 -3.27 -0.08 -1.40
N ILE A 2 -2.23 -0.20 -2.23
CA ILE A 2 -1.28 -1.32 -2.26
C ILE A 2 0.12 -0.74 -2.11
N CYS A 3 0.93 -1.30 -1.20
CA CYS A 3 2.32 -0.86 -1.02
C CYS A 3 3.21 -1.35 -2.17
N ARG A 4 4.10 -0.49 -2.69
CA ARG A 4 5.02 -0.83 -3.79
C ARG A 4 6.13 -1.79 -3.38
N LYS A 5 6.53 -1.78 -2.10
CA LYS A 5 7.61 -2.64 -1.58
C LYS A 5 7.10 -4.00 -1.11
N CYS A 6 6.02 -4.02 -0.34
CA CYS A 6 5.54 -5.24 0.31
C CYS A 6 4.27 -5.83 -0.31
N TYR A 7 3.68 -5.17 -1.31
CA TYR A 7 2.44 -5.56 -2.00
C TYR A 7 1.22 -5.79 -1.08
N ALA A 8 1.30 -5.39 0.19
CA ALA A 8 0.19 -5.51 1.12
C ALA A 8 -0.99 -4.63 0.70
N ARG A 9 -2.22 -5.17 0.82
CA ARG A 9 -3.46 -4.40 0.72
C ARG A 9 -3.65 -3.55 1.98
N LEU A 10 -4.01 -2.29 1.78
CA LEU A 10 -4.22 -1.26 2.79
C LEU A 10 -5.58 -0.57 2.59
N PRO A 11 -6.12 0.08 3.64
CA PRO A 11 -7.31 0.92 3.53
C PRO A 11 -7.20 1.97 2.41
N PRO A 12 -8.33 2.47 1.87
CA PRO A 12 -8.33 3.43 0.78
C PRO A 12 -7.72 4.79 1.14
N ARG A 13 -7.85 5.23 2.40
CA ARG A 13 -7.30 6.53 2.90
C ARG A 13 -5.93 6.39 3.58
N ALA A 14 -5.29 5.24 3.51
CA ALA A 14 -3.98 5.05 4.14
C ALA A 14 -2.90 5.84 3.40
N THR A 15 -2.15 6.67 4.12
CA THR A 15 -0.97 7.42 3.61
C THR A 15 0.32 6.60 3.73
N ASN A 16 0.44 5.79 4.79
CA ASN A 16 1.61 4.94 5.07
C ASN A 16 1.25 3.45 5.08
N CYS A 17 2.23 2.59 4.79
CA CYS A 17 2.05 1.15 4.90
C CYS A 17 2.11 0.69 6.37
N ARG A 18 1.24 -0.25 6.75
CA ARG A 18 1.21 -0.84 8.11
C ARG A 18 2.31 -1.86 8.41
N LYS A 19 3.14 -2.24 7.42
CA LYS A 19 4.07 -3.37 7.55
C LYS A 19 5.47 -2.87 7.92
N ARG A 20 6.04 -3.43 9.00
CA ARG A 20 7.43 -3.14 9.43
C ARG A 20 8.48 -3.51 8.37
N LYS A 21 8.27 -4.61 7.64
CA LYS A 21 9.20 -5.07 6.59
C LYS A 21 9.44 -4.08 5.44
N CYS A 22 8.53 -3.13 5.22
CA CYS A 22 8.73 -2.05 4.24
C CYS A 22 9.03 -0.70 4.89
N GLY A 23 9.39 -0.69 6.18
CA GLY A 23 9.74 0.53 6.94
C GLY A 23 8.62 1.57 6.97
N HIS A 24 7.36 1.14 7.05
CA HIS A 24 6.21 2.06 7.04
C HIS A 24 6.16 3.04 5.86
N THR A 25 6.72 2.65 4.72
CA THR A 25 6.80 3.50 3.52
C THR A 25 5.46 4.11 3.09
N ASN A 26 5.51 5.35 2.61
CA ASN A 26 4.43 6.08 1.95
C ASN A 26 4.31 5.77 0.45
N GLN A 27 5.16 4.89 -0.10
CA GLN A 27 5.13 4.50 -1.51
C GLN A 27 3.97 3.54 -1.80
N LEU A 28 2.79 4.11 -1.97
CA LEU A 28 1.54 3.40 -2.19
C LEU A 28 1.02 3.61 -3.62
N ARG A 29 0.13 2.71 -4.07
CA ARG A 29 -0.61 2.83 -5.32
C ARG A 29 -2.07 2.38 -5.16
N PRO A 30 -3.01 2.90 -5.96
CA PRO A 30 -4.35 2.32 -6.04
C PRO A 30 -4.33 0.87 -6.54
N LYS A 31 -5.31 0.06 -6.11
CA LYS A 31 -5.55 -1.26 -6.71
C LYS A 31 -6.18 -1.02 -8.09
N LYS A 32 -5.65 -1.66 -9.13
CA LYS A 32 -6.27 -1.62 -10.47
C LYS A 32 -7.66 -2.26 -10.38
N LYS A 33 -8.67 -1.59 -10.92
CA LYS A 33 -10.02 -2.16 -11.08
C LYS A 33 -10.00 -3.12 -12.26
N LEU A 34 -10.74 -4.21 -12.16
CA LEU A 34 -11.03 -5.05 -13.32
C LEU A 34 -11.93 -4.22 -14.24
N LYS A 35 -11.66 -4.25 -15.55
CA LYS A 35 -12.54 -3.67 -16.57
C LYS A 35 -13.63 -4.68 -16.90
#